data_AF-A0AA43FQ96-F1
#
_entry.id   AF-A0AA43FQ96-F1
#
_cell.length_a   1.000
_cell.length_b   1.000
_cell.length_c   1.000
_cell.angle_alpha   90.00
_cell.angle_beta   90.00
_cell.angle_gamma   90.00
#
_symmetry.space_group_name_H-M   'P 1'
#
loop_
_entity.id
_entity.type
_entity.pdbx_description
1 polymer ?
#
loop_
_entity_poly.entity_id
_entity_poly.type
_entity_poly.pdbx_seq_one_letter_code
_entity_poly.pdbx_strand_id
1 'polypeptide(L)'
;VFVATTDNGELNGEVAFWSHGGTVFRILGYTAADHWSEYDDGIADALGSFAVMTDPAVLGVEPWRLSVVSLPARMTLEEFHRRYPSVVGVEEIGLINRWKAGEARAAGTRVKRVVGKPLP
;
A
#
# COMPACT_ATOMS: atom_id res chain seq x y z
N VAL A 1 -13.60 7.41 21.58
CA VAL A 1 -13.99 5.99 21.59
C VAL A 1 -15.43 5.79 21.10
N PHE A 2 -15.74 4.63 20.53
CA PHE A 2 -17.06 4.22 20.06
C PHE A 2 -17.26 2.71 20.28
N VAL A 3 -18.52 2.29 20.26
CA VAL A 3 -18.95 0.88 20.24
C VAL A 3 -19.81 0.67 19.00
N ALA A 4 -19.62 -0.44 18.29
CA ALA A 4 -20.39 -0.79 17.11
C ALA A 4 -20.83 -2.25 17.15
N THR A 5 -22.13 -2.49 17.03
CA THR A 5 -22.68 -3.84 16.91
C THR A 5 -22.68 -4.28 15.44
N THR A 6 -22.15 -5.47 15.18
CA THR A 6 -22.13 -6.10 13.85
C THR A 6 -22.78 -7.48 13.92
N ASP A 7 -23.07 -8.09 12.77
CA ASP A 7 -23.58 -9.46 12.70
C ASP A 7 -22.63 -10.49 13.35
N ASN A 8 -21.33 -10.16 13.45
CA ASN A 8 -20.28 -11.02 13.99
C ASN A 8 -19.87 -10.65 15.43
N GLY A 9 -20.61 -9.75 16.10
CA GLY A 9 -20.33 -9.32 17.46
C GLY A 9 -20.06 -7.82 17.59
N GLU A 10 -19.70 -7.42 18.81
CA GLU A 10 -19.45 -6.03 19.17
C GLU A 10 -17.99 -5.65 18.95
N LEU A 11 -17.78 -4.45 18.40
CA LEU A 11 -16.48 -3.83 18.21
C LEU A 11 -16.35 -2.62 19.13
N ASN A 12 -15.20 -2.49 19.76
CA ASN A 12 -14.79 -1.26 20.42
C ASN A 12 -13.71 -0.59 19.58
N GLY A 13 -13.76 0.73 19.51
CA GLY A 13 -12.81 1.47 18.69
C GLY A 13 -12.59 2.91 19.12
N GLU A 14 -11.56 3.50 18.55
CA GLU A 14 -11.26 4.90 18.63
C GLU A 14 -11.15 5.49 17.22
N VAL A 15 -11.54 6.76 17.12
CA VAL A 15 -11.47 7.51 15.86
C VAL A 15 -10.74 8.83 16.12
N ALA A 16 -9.73 9.08 15.29
CA ALA A 16 -9.05 10.37 15.22
C ALA A 16 -9.38 11.05 13.89
N PHE A 17 -9.53 12.37 13.94
CA PHE A 17 -9.70 13.20 12.77
C PHE A 17 -8.55 14.19 12.70
N TRP A 18 -7.90 14.26 11.54
CA TRP A 18 -6.74 15.13 11.34
C TRP A 18 -6.92 15.96 10.08
N SER A 19 -6.72 17.27 10.18
CA SER A 19 -6.85 18.19 9.05
C SER A 19 -5.49 18.62 8.53
N HIS A 20 -5.24 18.43 7.24
CA HIS A 20 -4.01 18.86 6.59
C HIS A 20 -4.22 19.14 5.10
N GLY A 21 -3.69 20.27 4.63
CA GLY A 21 -3.80 20.67 3.22
C GLY A 21 -5.25 20.79 2.73
N GLY A 22 -6.19 21.18 3.61
CA GLY A 22 -7.62 21.24 3.28
C GLY A 22 -8.34 19.88 3.20
N THR A 23 -7.64 18.78 3.49
CA THR A 23 -8.22 17.43 3.56
C THR A 23 -8.33 16.98 5.01
N VAL A 24 -9.48 16.40 5.38
CA VAL A 24 -9.67 15.76 6.70
C VAL A 24 -9.50 14.26 6.55
N PHE A 25 -8.48 13.73 7.21
CA PHE A 25 -8.23 12.30 7.34
C PHE A 25 -8.98 11.76 8.55
N ARG A 26 -9.68 10.64 8.36
CA ARG A 26 -10.31 9.88 9.44
C ARG A 26 -9.53 8.59 9.61
N ILE A 27 -8.95 8.39 10.78
CA ILE A 27 -8.20 7.19 11.13
C ILE A 27 -8.97 6.45 12.21
N LEU A 28 -9.17 5.15 12.01
CA LEU A 28 -9.92 4.29 12.92
C LEU A 28 -9.00 3.18 13.39
N GLY A 29 -8.93 2.99 14.71
CA GLY A 29 -8.42 1.77 15.32
C GLY A 29 -9.57 1.07 16.04
N TYR A 30 -9.72 -0.23 15.83
CA TYR A 30 -10.78 -1.00 16.47
C TYR A 30 -10.35 -2.45 16.62
N THR A 31 -10.97 -3.12 17.58
CA THR A 31 -10.84 -4.56 17.81
C THR A 31 -12.18 -5.13 18.28
N ALA A 32 -12.27 -6.45 18.43
CA ALA A 32 -13.41 -7.08 19.09
C ALA A 32 -13.49 -6.60 20.56
N ALA A 33 -14.71 -6.42 21.06
CA ALA A 33 -14.95 -5.79 22.36
C ALA A 33 -14.24 -6.50 23.53
N ASP A 34 -14.12 -7.83 23.45
CA ASP A 34 -13.45 -8.69 24.44
C ASP A 34 -11.92 -8.52 24.47
N HIS A 35 -11.34 -7.98 23.39
CA HIS A 35 -9.92 -7.68 23.29
C HIS A 35 -9.58 -6.20 23.51
N TRP A 36 -10.57 -5.35 23.82
CA TRP A 36 -10.37 -3.91 23.88
C TRP A 36 -9.28 -3.49 24.87
N SER A 37 -9.31 -4.01 26.10
CA SER A 37 -8.33 -3.65 27.15
C SER A 37 -6.90 -4.15 26.89
N GLU A 38 -6.70 -5.01 25.89
CA GLU A 38 -5.36 -5.46 25.47
C GLU A 38 -4.77 -4.51 24.42
N TYR A 39 -5.61 -3.91 23.58
CA TYR A 39 -5.18 -3.16 22.40
C TYR A 39 -5.47 -1.65 22.46
N ASP A 40 -6.25 -1.17 23.43
CA ASP A 40 -6.66 0.23 23.51
C ASP A 40 -5.49 1.19 23.60
N ASP A 41 -4.50 0.92 24.47
CA ASP A 41 -3.29 1.73 24.56
C ASP A 41 -2.51 1.74 23.23
N GLY A 42 -2.33 0.58 22.59
CA GLY A 42 -1.63 0.49 21.30
C GLY A 42 -2.38 1.17 20.16
N ILE A 43 -3.71 1.13 20.18
CA ILE A 43 -4.57 1.85 19.24
C ILE A 43 -4.44 3.36 19.46
N ALA A 44 -4.50 3.83 20.71
CA ALA A 44 -4.37 5.23 21.06
C ALA A 44 -2.99 5.78 20.67
N ASP A 45 -1.92 5.04 20.97
CA ASP A 45 -0.54 5.39 20.58
C ASP A 45 -0.38 5.47 19.06
N ALA A 46 -0.91 4.49 18.32
CA ALA A 46 -0.85 4.49 16.86
C ALA A 46 -1.62 5.69 16.26
N LEU A 47 -2.81 6.00 16.79
CA LEU A 47 -3.58 7.18 16.36
C LEU A 47 -2.87 8.49 16.70
N GLY A 48 -2.29 8.59 17.90
CA GLY A 48 -1.53 9.75 18.37
C GLY A 48 -0.21 9.96 17.63
N SER A 49 0.37 8.91 17.03
CA SER A 49 1.61 8.99 16.25
C SER A 49 1.44 9.70 14.90
N PHE A 50 0.20 9.93 14.45
CA PHE A 50 -0.07 10.56 13.17
C PHE A 50 0.26 12.07 13.21
N ALA A 51 1.34 12.45 12.55
CA ALA A 51 1.84 13.82 12.50
C ALA A 51 2.27 14.23 11.09
N VAL A 52 2.42 15.53 10.86
CA VAL A 52 3.05 16.03 9.63
C VAL A 52 4.47 15.49 9.57
N MET A 53 4.85 14.85 8.47
CA MET A 53 6.25 14.47 8.22
C MET A 53 7.08 15.74 8.05
N THR A 54 8.02 15.99 8.96
CA THR A 54 8.92 17.15 8.92
C THR A 54 10.38 16.76 8.68
N ASP A 55 10.72 15.48 8.76
CA ASP A 55 12.09 14.99 8.55
C ASP A 55 12.53 15.30 7.11
N PRO A 56 13.50 16.21 6.89
CA PRO A 56 13.95 16.57 5.55
C PRO A 56 14.55 15.38 4.80
N ALA A 57 15.15 14.41 5.50
CA ALA A 57 15.69 13.21 4.88
C ALA A 57 14.55 12.37 4.28
N VAL A 58 13.43 12.23 4.98
CA VAL A 58 12.25 11.50 4.48
C VAL A 58 11.51 12.29 3.40
N LEU A 59 11.33 13.60 3.60
CA LEU A 59 10.69 14.49 2.62
C LEU A 59 11.49 14.61 1.31
N GLY A 60 12.82 14.48 1.40
CA GLY A 60 13.73 14.53 0.26
C GLY A 60 13.83 13.21 -0.52
N VAL A 61 13.27 12.11 -0.02
CA VAL A 61 13.24 10.84 -0.76
C VAL A 61 12.31 10.97 -1.95
N GLU A 62 12.84 10.77 -3.16
CA GLU A 62 12.02 10.43 -4.32
C GLU A 62 11.80 8.91 -4.37
N PRO A 63 10.59 8.41 -4.03
CA PRO A 63 10.34 6.97 -4.03
C PRO A 63 10.40 6.42 -5.46
N TRP A 64 10.77 5.14 -5.57
CA TRP A 64 10.68 4.41 -6.83
C TRP A 64 9.26 4.51 -7.38
N ARG A 65 9.12 5.02 -8.60
CA ARG A 65 7.81 5.18 -9.25
C ARG A 65 7.41 3.90 -9.98
N LEU A 66 6.17 3.48 -9.79
CA LEU A 66 5.55 2.37 -10.51
C LEU A 66 4.60 2.89 -11.59
N SER A 67 4.59 2.20 -12.73
CA SER A 67 3.59 2.40 -13.79
C SER A 67 2.82 1.10 -13.97
N VAL A 68 1.49 1.19 -13.98
CA VAL A 68 0.61 0.03 -14.21
C VAL A 68 0.23 0.00 -15.69
N VAL A 69 0.55 -1.11 -16.35
CA VAL A 69 0.28 -1.33 -17.77
C VAL A 69 -0.75 -2.44 -17.91
N SER A 70 -1.75 -2.23 -18.75
CA SER A 70 -2.66 -3.29 -19.16
C SER A 70 -2.01 -4.08 -20.31
N LEU A 71 -1.91 -5.41 -20.18
CA LEU A 71 -1.31 -6.23 -21.22
C LEU A 71 -2.15 -6.16 -22.50
N PRO A 72 -1.57 -5.80 -23.66
CA PRO A 72 -2.33 -5.72 -24.92
C PRO A 72 -2.64 -7.09 -25.52
N ALA A 73 -1.90 -8.13 -25.10
CA ALA A 73 -2.03 -9.50 -25.57
C ALA A 73 -1.55 -10.47 -24.48
N ARG A 74 -1.79 -11.77 -24.65
CA ARG A 74 -1.19 -12.80 -23.80
C ARG A 74 0.34 -12.78 -24.00
N MET A 75 1.10 -12.68 -22.93
CA MET A 75 2.57 -12.68 -22.99
C MET A 75 3.19 -13.21 -21.68
N THR A 76 4.46 -13.59 -21.72
CA THR A 76 5.27 -13.99 -20.55
C THR A 76 5.87 -12.78 -19.83
N LEU A 77 6.47 -13.02 -18.65
CA LEU A 77 7.19 -12.00 -17.90
C LEU A 77 8.37 -11.43 -18.70
N GLU A 78 9.10 -12.27 -19.42
CA GLU A 78 10.27 -11.89 -20.22
C GLU A 78 9.86 -11.04 -21.43
N GLU A 79 8.75 -11.42 -22.08
CA GLU A 79 8.15 -10.63 -23.16
C GLU A 79 7.65 -9.28 -22.67
N PHE A 80 6.97 -9.27 -21.50
CA PHE A 80 6.53 -8.05 -20.86
C PHE A 80 7.72 -7.13 -20.55
N HIS A 81 8.77 -7.65 -19.91
CA HIS A 81 9.94 -6.86 -19.52
C HIS A 81 10.71 -6.32 -20.75
N ARG A 82 10.78 -7.09 -21.84
CA ARG A 82 11.35 -6.62 -23.10
C ARG A 82 10.51 -5.53 -23.77
N ARG A 83 9.18 -5.66 -23.76
CA ARG A 83 8.25 -4.67 -24.36
C ARG A 83 8.12 -3.41 -23.51
N TYR A 84 8.17 -3.56 -22.20
CA TYR A 84 8.04 -2.49 -21.21
C TYR A 84 9.24 -2.54 -20.25
N PRO A 85 10.42 -2.08 -20.68
CA PRO A 85 11.61 -2.07 -19.85
C PRO A 85 11.35 -1.40 -18.50
N SER A 86 11.88 -2.03 -17.45
CA SER A 86 11.90 -1.48 -16.10
C SER A 86 13.33 -1.12 -15.72
N VAL A 87 13.49 -0.19 -14.79
CA VAL A 87 14.81 0.18 -14.25
C VAL A 87 15.43 -0.91 -13.37
N VAL A 88 14.62 -1.87 -12.90
CA VAL A 88 15.04 -3.09 -12.20
C VAL A 88 14.98 -4.30 -13.12
N GLY A 89 15.71 -5.36 -12.80
CA GLY A 89 15.76 -6.58 -13.61
C GLY A 89 14.44 -7.38 -13.66
N VAL A 90 14.36 -8.33 -14.59
CA VAL A 90 13.16 -9.16 -14.82
C VAL A 90 12.72 -9.95 -13.58
N GLU A 91 13.66 -10.45 -12.78
CA GLU A 91 13.38 -11.21 -11.55
C GLU A 91 12.63 -10.35 -10.51
N GLU A 92 13.12 -9.12 -10.29
CA GLU A 92 12.48 -8.15 -9.40
C GLU A 92 11.07 -7.77 -9.88
N ILE A 93 10.87 -7.60 -11.19
CA ILE A 93 9.53 -7.40 -11.76
C ILE A 93 8.63 -8.62 -11.53
N GLY A 94 9.18 -9.82 -11.60
CA GLY A 94 8.50 -11.06 -11.24
C GLY A 94 7.99 -11.03 -9.80
N LEU A 95 8.84 -10.65 -8.85
CA LEU A 95 8.48 -10.53 -7.44
C LEU A 95 7.37 -9.49 -7.20
N ILE A 96 7.53 -8.27 -7.74
CA ILE A 96 6.56 -7.17 -7.60
C ILE A 96 5.16 -7.56 -8.12
N ASN A 97 5.11 -8.38 -9.18
CA ASN A 97 3.86 -8.80 -9.82
C ASN A 97 3.39 -10.19 -9.41
N ARG A 98 4.11 -10.85 -8.49
CA ARG A 98 3.93 -12.28 -8.15
C ARG A 98 3.83 -13.15 -9.41
N TRP A 99 4.68 -12.88 -10.39
CA TRP A 99 4.66 -13.50 -11.71
C TRP A 99 5.87 -14.42 -11.83
N LYS A 100 5.61 -15.73 -11.94
CA LYS A 100 6.67 -16.74 -12.09
C LYS A 100 7.22 -16.76 -13.52
N ALA A 101 8.51 -17.07 -13.66
CA ALA A 101 9.14 -17.24 -14.97
C ALA A 101 8.44 -18.34 -15.79
N GLY A 102 8.31 -18.13 -17.10
CA GLY A 102 7.63 -19.06 -18.02
C GLY A 102 6.09 -19.09 -17.94
N GLU A 103 5.47 -18.49 -16.92
CA GLU A 103 4.03 -18.28 -16.86
C GLU A 103 3.62 -17.18 -17.86
N ALA A 104 2.57 -17.42 -18.66
CA ALA A 104 1.98 -16.38 -19.51
C ALA A 104 0.64 -15.91 -18.96
N ARG A 105 0.44 -14.59 -18.94
CA ARG A 105 -0.78 -13.92 -18.46
C ARG A 105 -1.61 -13.39 -19.62
N ALA A 106 -2.92 -13.34 -19.44
CA ALA A 106 -3.85 -12.95 -20.50
C ALA A 106 -3.82 -11.43 -20.78
N ALA A 107 -4.30 -11.04 -21.96
CA ALA A 107 -4.58 -9.63 -22.29
C ALA A 107 -5.52 -9.00 -21.24
N GLY A 108 -5.41 -7.70 -21.02
CA GLY A 108 -6.15 -6.96 -20.00
C GLY A 108 -5.61 -7.11 -18.57
N THR A 109 -4.67 -8.02 -18.33
CA THR A 109 -4.04 -8.15 -17.01
C THR A 109 -3.27 -6.87 -16.67
N ARG A 110 -3.45 -6.32 -15.47
CA ARG A 110 -2.69 -5.17 -14.99
C ARG A 110 -1.36 -5.61 -14.39
N VAL A 111 -0.25 -5.10 -14.94
CA VAL A 111 1.11 -5.44 -14.53
C VAL A 111 1.87 -4.17 -14.19
N LYS A 112 2.58 -4.21 -13.07
CA LYS A 112 3.43 -3.13 -12.57
C LYS A 112 4.79 -3.20 -13.25
N ARG A 113 5.31 -2.05 -13.66
CA ARG A 113 6.72 -1.86 -14.02
C ARG A 113 7.32 -0.74 -13.19
N VAL A 114 8.63 -0.78 -12.98
CA VAL A 114 9.35 0.26 -12.25
C VAL A 114 9.93 1.26 -13.26
N VAL A 115 9.59 2.54 -13.13
CA VAL A 115 9.94 3.59 -14.10
C VAL A 115 10.84 4.71 -13.53
N GLY A 116 10.83 4.92 -12.21
CA GLY A 116 11.71 5.89 -11.55
C GLY A 116 12.88 5.21 -10.85
N LYS A 117 14.00 5.90 -10.70
CA LYS A 117 15.11 5.51 -9.81
C LYS A 117 15.13 6.47 -8.61
N PRO A 118 15.58 6.04 -7.42
CA PRO A 118 15.88 6.96 -6.34
C PRO A 118 16.99 7.89 -6.85
N LEU A 119 16.85 9.19 -6.62
CA LEU A 119 17.93 10.13 -6.91
C LEU A 119 19.13 9.80 -5.99
N PRO A 120 20.37 10.03 -6.48
CA PRO A 120 21.60 9.72 -5.75
C PRO A 120 21.66 10.37 -4.36
#